data_AF-A0A2P5K835-F1
#
_entry.id   AF-A0A2P5K835-F1
#
_cell.length_a   1.000
_cell.length_b   1.000
_cell.length_c   1.000
_cell.angle_alpha   90.00
_cell.angle_beta   90.00
_cell.angle_gamma   90.00
#
_symmetry.space_group_name_H-M   'P 1'
#
loop_
_entity.id
_entity.type
_entity.pdbx_description
1 polymer ?
#
loop_
_entity_poly.entity_id
_entity_poly.type
_entity_poly.pdbx_seq_one_letter_code
_entity_poly.pdbx_strand_id
1 'polypeptide(L)'
;MARPPFLFNDPLREHLARVISDLLPETAHFTDTQTEGGHPALRIDWTVSPFSRRHSKVTLDVVFVDSSLARYAAAPLNERARAEAVLRAYVEAVIGSMEEQYALGKETEPVSEVELGREFA
;
A
#
# COMPACT_ATOMS: atom_id res chain seq x y z
N MET A 1 3.81 -5.25 28.02
CA MET A 1 3.57 -5.82 26.68
C MET A 1 4.54 -5.16 25.72
N ALA A 2 5.46 -5.94 25.13
CA ALA A 2 6.44 -5.41 24.20
C ALA A 2 5.74 -5.10 22.86
N ARG A 3 5.73 -3.83 22.46
CA ARG A 3 5.24 -3.39 21.16
C ARG A 3 6.22 -3.96 20.11
N PRO A 4 5.78 -4.79 19.14
CA PRO A 4 6.68 -5.23 18.08
C PRO A 4 7.21 -4.00 17.32
N PRO A 5 8.51 -3.95 16.95
CA PRO A 5 9.09 -2.77 16.32
C PRO A 5 8.46 -2.58 14.93
N PHE A 6 7.98 -1.37 14.66
CA PHE A 6 7.77 -0.89 13.31
C PHE A 6 9.17 -0.79 12.68
N LEU A 7 9.59 -1.84 11.96
CA LEU A 7 10.89 -1.86 11.28
C LEU A 7 10.78 -1.11 9.95
N PHE A 8 10.43 0.17 10.03
CA PHE A 8 10.58 1.11 8.92
C PHE A 8 11.91 1.83 9.10
N ASN A 9 12.73 1.82 8.05
CA ASN A 9 13.95 2.63 8.03
C ASN A 9 13.65 4.12 7.75
N ASP A 10 12.43 4.42 7.30
CA ASP A 10 12.00 5.74 6.87
C ASP A 10 10.67 6.15 7.57
N PRO A 11 10.68 7.23 8.38
CA PRO A 11 9.51 7.67 9.13
C PRO A 11 8.38 8.23 8.25
N LEU A 12 8.70 8.70 7.03
CA LEU A 12 7.71 9.17 6.07
C LEU A 12 6.90 7.99 5.53
N ARG A 13 7.58 6.88 5.19
CA ARG A 13 6.92 5.65 4.74
C ARG A 13 6.15 4.97 5.86
N GLU A 14 6.65 5.00 7.09
CA GLU A 14 5.88 4.52 8.25
C GLU A 14 4.56 5.30 8.39
N HIS A 15 4.60 6.62 8.25
CA HIS A 15 3.39 7.45 8.29
C HIS A 15 2.41 7.09 7.17
N LEU A 16 2.88 6.97 5.93
CA LEU A 16 2.04 6.58 4.80
C LEU A 16 1.44 5.17 4.97
N ALA A 17 2.18 4.24 5.56
CA ALA A 17 1.65 2.91 5.90
C ALA A 17 0.53 3.00 6.95
N ARG A 18 0.67 3.86 7.97
CA ARG A 18 -0.37 4.10 8.97
C ARG A 18 -1.65 4.68 8.36
N VAL A 19 -1.51 5.61 7.40
CA VAL A 19 -2.62 6.26 6.68
C VAL A 19 -3.55 5.28 5.97
N ILE A 20 -3.04 4.12 5.54
CA ILE A 20 -3.83 3.10 4.81
C ILE A 20 -4.03 1.81 5.62
N SER A 21 -3.50 1.73 6.84
CA SER A 21 -3.51 0.50 7.63
C SER A 21 -4.92 0.03 8.02
N ASP A 22 -5.87 0.95 8.18
CA ASP A 22 -7.27 0.66 8.47
C ASP A 22 -8.04 0.07 7.29
N LEU A 23 -7.52 0.20 6.07
CA LEU A 23 -8.13 -0.36 4.86
C LEU A 23 -7.85 -1.86 4.69
N LEU A 24 -6.90 -2.39 5.47
CA LEU A 24 -6.32 -3.71 5.27
C LEU A 24 -6.61 -4.62 6.46
N PRO A 25 -6.62 -5.95 6.27
CA PRO A 25 -6.85 -6.88 7.37
C PRO A 25 -5.73 -6.80 8.41
N GLU A 26 -6.02 -7.26 9.64
CA GLU A 26 -5.03 -7.32 10.73
C GLU A 26 -3.79 -8.18 10.41
N THR A 27 -3.88 -9.03 9.38
CA THR A 27 -2.76 -9.85 8.87
C THR A 27 -1.84 -9.09 7.92
N ALA A 28 -2.11 -7.82 7.63
CA ALA A 28 -1.31 -7.01 6.72
C ALA A 28 0.03 -6.63 7.34
N HIS A 29 1.09 -6.83 6.57
CA HIS A 29 2.46 -6.49 6.91
C HIS A 29 2.96 -5.46 5.90
N PHE A 30 3.52 -4.38 6.40
CA PHE A 30 4.04 -3.30 5.57
C PHE A 30 5.57 -3.29 5.63
N THR A 31 6.21 -3.18 4.47
CA THR A 31 7.67 -3.19 4.33
C THR A 31 8.11 -2.08 3.40
N ASP A 32 9.18 -1.41 3.80
CA ASP A 32 9.91 -0.45 2.97
C ASP A 32 10.74 -1.20 1.91
N THR A 33 10.55 -0.87 0.64
CA THR A 33 11.30 -1.47 -0.45
C THR A 33 11.60 -0.46 -1.56
N GLN A 34 12.31 -0.92 -2.59
CA GLN A 34 12.52 -0.19 -3.82
C GLN A 34 12.29 -1.12 -5.00
N THR A 35 11.74 -0.58 -6.08
CA THR A 35 11.65 -1.33 -7.35
C THR A 35 13.04 -1.55 -7.94
N GLU A 36 13.16 -2.43 -8.94
CA GLU A 36 14.42 -2.64 -9.67
C GLU A 36 14.94 -1.34 -10.32
N GLY A 37 14.04 -0.43 -10.70
CA GLY A 37 14.36 0.92 -11.20
C GLY A 37 14.79 1.91 -10.11
N GLY A 38 14.83 1.50 -8.86
CA GLY A 38 15.22 2.33 -7.71
C GLY A 38 14.11 3.24 -7.16
N HIS A 39 12.88 3.11 -7.65
CA HIS A 39 11.76 3.89 -7.14
C HIS A 39 11.40 3.43 -5.73
N PRO A 40 11.23 4.36 -4.75
CA PRO A 40 10.72 4.01 -3.43
C PRO A 40 9.37 3.32 -3.55
N ALA A 41 9.16 2.26 -2.76
CA ALA A 41 7.90 1.57 -2.71
C ALA A 41 7.52 1.17 -1.29
N LEU A 42 6.21 1.13 -1.04
CA LEU A 42 5.62 0.53 0.14
C LEU A 42 5.03 -0.82 -0.26
N ARG A 43 5.67 -1.91 0.17
CA ARG A 43 5.17 -3.27 -0.02
C ARG A 43 4.21 -3.64 1.08
N ILE A 44 3.08 -4.20 0.71
CA ILE A 44 2.01 -4.63 1.59
C ILE A 44 1.73 -6.09 1.32
N ASP A 45 1.97 -6.94 2.31
CA ASP A 45 1.72 -8.38 2.24
C ASP A 45 0.57 -8.74 3.19
N TRP A 46 -0.47 -9.41 2.71
CA TRP A 46 -1.52 -9.96 3.58
C TRP A 46 -1.99 -11.32 3.10
N THR A 47 -2.75 -12.01 3.96
CA THR A 47 -3.36 -13.28 3.61
C THR A 47 -4.86 -13.09 3.52
N VAL A 48 -5.42 -13.42 2.36
CA VAL A 48 -6.86 -13.51 2.16
C VAL A 48 -7.27 -14.94 2.49
N SER A 49 -8.25 -15.09 3.38
CA SER A 49 -8.96 -16.37 3.55
C SER A 49 -10.28 -16.25 2.80
N PRO A 50 -10.40 -16.76 1.56
CA PRO A 50 -11.71 -16.98 1.00
C PRO A 50 -12.48 -17.94 1.93
N PHE A 51 -13.81 -17.90 1.87
CA PHE A 51 -14.69 -18.88 2.52
C PHE A 51 -14.38 -20.35 2.12
N SER A 52 -13.49 -20.58 1.13
CA SER A 52 -12.93 -21.87 0.74
C SER A 52 -11.52 -22.06 1.33
N ARG A 53 -11.18 -23.29 1.70
CA ARG A 53 -10.05 -23.69 2.57
C ARG A 53 -8.61 -23.39 2.06
N ARG A 54 -8.39 -22.43 1.17
CA ARG A 54 -7.06 -22.04 0.65
C ARG A 54 -6.74 -20.60 1.04
N HIS A 55 -5.74 -20.43 1.89
CA HIS A 55 -5.12 -19.13 2.13
C HIS A 55 -4.35 -18.69 0.88
N SER A 56 -4.67 -17.50 0.37
CA SER A 56 -3.90 -16.87 -0.71
C SER A 56 -3.11 -15.72 -0.13
N LYS A 57 -1.78 -15.76 -0.30
CA LYS A 57 -0.92 -14.61 -0.01
C LYS A 57 -1.10 -13.60 -1.13
N VAL A 58 -1.34 -12.36 -0.75
CA VAL A 58 -1.44 -11.21 -1.65
C VAL A 58 -0.32 -10.24 -1.31
N THR A 59 0.25 -9.65 -2.36
CA THR A 59 1.23 -8.58 -2.28
C THR A 59 0.74 -7.39 -3.10
N LEU A 60 0.76 -6.20 -2.52
CA LEU A 60 0.54 -4.92 -3.20
C LEU A 60 1.79 -4.05 -3.04
N ASP A 61 2.35 -3.60 -4.15
CA ASP A 61 3.42 -2.60 -4.16
C ASP A 61 2.86 -1.23 -4.53
N VAL A 62 2.94 -0.28 -3.60
CA VAL A 62 2.65 1.13 -3.85
C VAL A 62 3.96 1.83 -4.21
N VAL A 63 4.15 2.14 -5.49
CA VAL A 63 5.41 2.67 -6.04
C VAL A 63 5.32 4.19 -6.18
N PHE A 64 6.25 4.91 -5.58
CA PHE A 64 6.33 6.37 -5.67
C PHE A 64 7.23 6.79 -6.84
N VAL A 65 6.61 7.11 -7.98
CA VAL A 65 7.30 7.54 -9.21
C VAL A 65 7.42 9.07 -9.29
N ASP A 66 8.13 9.60 -10.30
CA ASP A 66 8.26 11.05 -10.53
C ASP A 66 8.66 11.90 -9.31
N SER A 67 9.49 11.32 -8.43
CA SER A 67 9.88 11.95 -7.15
C SER A 67 8.69 12.38 -6.28
N SER A 68 7.53 11.73 -6.44
CA SER A 68 6.28 12.08 -5.74
C SER A 68 6.43 11.99 -4.22
N LEU A 69 7.17 10.99 -3.74
CA LEU A 69 7.51 10.87 -2.30
C LEU A 69 8.33 12.05 -1.78
N ALA A 70 9.29 12.55 -2.57
CA ALA A 70 10.09 13.71 -2.19
C ALA A 70 9.26 15.00 -2.21
N ARG A 71 8.33 15.13 -3.17
CA ARG A 71 7.38 16.26 -3.23
C ARG A 71 6.43 16.25 -2.04
N TYR A 72 5.89 15.09 -1.69
CA TYR A 72 5.09 14.89 -0.47
C TYR A 72 5.88 15.28 0.80
N ALA A 73 7.15 14.88 0.90
CA ALA A 73 8.02 15.25 2.01
C ALA A 73 8.22 16.78 2.12
N ALA A 74 8.26 17.50 1.00
CA ALA A 74 8.43 18.95 0.98
C ALA A 74 7.11 19.75 1.10
N ALA A 75 5.95 19.08 0.93
CA ALA A 75 4.66 19.74 0.85
C ALA A 75 4.16 20.31 2.20
N PRO A 76 3.40 21.42 2.18
CA PRO A 76 2.70 21.93 3.37
C PRO A 76 1.58 20.99 3.83
N LEU A 77 1.15 21.14 5.09
CA LEU A 77 0.22 20.20 5.75
C LEU A 77 -1.09 19.95 4.97
N ASN A 78 -1.66 20.99 4.35
CA ASN A 78 -2.89 20.88 3.57
C ASN A 78 -2.71 20.06 2.28
N GLU A 79 -1.55 20.18 1.63
CA GLU A 79 -1.22 19.39 0.44
C GLU A 79 -0.90 17.94 0.82
N ARG A 80 -0.27 17.71 1.98
CA ARG A 80 -0.07 16.35 2.51
C ARG A 80 -1.37 15.64 2.81
N ALA A 81 -2.35 16.31 3.43
CA ALA A 81 -3.66 15.73 3.68
C ALA A 81 -4.38 15.32 2.37
N ARG A 82 -4.19 16.10 1.30
CA ARG A 82 -4.69 15.74 -0.04
C ARG A 82 -3.96 14.52 -0.61
N ALA A 83 -2.64 14.47 -0.51
CA ALA A 83 -1.82 13.34 -0.95
C ALA A 83 -2.22 12.03 -0.23
N GLU A 84 -2.45 12.11 1.08
CA GLU A 84 -2.93 11.00 1.90
C GLU A 84 -4.30 10.49 1.43
N ALA A 85 -5.23 11.41 1.08
CA ALA A 85 -6.52 11.02 0.52
C ALA A 85 -6.38 10.34 -0.85
N VAL A 86 -5.44 10.78 -1.70
CA VAL A 86 -5.15 10.14 -2.99
C VAL A 86 -4.60 8.74 -2.79
N LEU A 87 -3.63 8.57 -1.88
CA LEU A 87 -3.08 7.27 -1.52
C LEU A 87 -4.19 6.32 -1.06
N ARG A 88 -5.07 6.76 -0.16
CA ARG A 88 -6.21 5.95 0.32
C ARG A 88 -7.13 5.54 -0.83
N ALA A 89 -7.53 6.48 -1.68
CA ALA A 89 -8.43 6.21 -2.80
C ALA A 89 -7.85 5.17 -3.78
N TYR A 90 -6.55 5.24 -4.07
CA TYR A 90 -5.88 4.27 -4.94
C TYR A 90 -5.84 2.87 -4.30
N VAL A 91 -5.51 2.79 -3.02
CA VAL A 91 -5.49 1.51 -2.28
C VAL A 91 -6.90 0.91 -2.17
N GLU A 92 -7.92 1.72 -1.85
CA GLU A 92 -9.33 1.29 -1.82
C GLU A 92 -9.79 0.76 -3.18
N ALA A 93 -9.44 1.44 -4.28
CA ALA A 93 -9.78 0.99 -5.63
C ALA A 93 -9.13 -0.35 -5.99
N VAL A 94 -7.86 -0.55 -5.61
CA VAL A 94 -7.16 -1.83 -5.82
C VAL A 94 -7.84 -2.94 -5.01
N ILE A 95 -8.10 -2.73 -3.71
CA ILE A 95 -8.76 -3.71 -2.85
C ILE A 95 -10.14 -4.08 -3.40
N GLY A 96 -10.96 -3.09 -3.76
CA GLY A 96 -12.28 -3.34 -4.35
C GLY A 96 -12.20 -4.15 -5.65
N SER A 97 -11.24 -3.86 -6.52
CA SER A 97 -11.02 -4.66 -7.74
C SER A 97 -10.63 -6.10 -7.42
N MET A 98 -9.77 -6.32 -6.42
CA MET A 98 -9.40 -7.66 -5.98
C MET A 98 -10.60 -8.43 -5.40
N GLU A 99 -11.42 -7.78 -4.58
CA GLU A 99 -12.64 -8.35 -4.02
C GLU A 99 -13.63 -8.77 -5.11
N GLU A 100 -13.82 -7.93 -6.13
CA GLU A 100 -14.64 -8.25 -7.30
C GLU A 100 -14.08 -9.47 -8.07
N GLN A 101 -12.77 -9.53 -8.29
CA GLN A 101 -12.14 -10.69 -8.95
C GLN A 101 -12.34 -11.98 -8.15
N TYR A 102 -12.19 -11.93 -6.82
CA TYR A 102 -12.46 -13.05 -5.93
C TYR A 102 -13.92 -13.49 -5.98
N ALA A 103 -14.86 -12.55 -5.96
CA ALA A 103 -16.30 -12.83 -6.06
C ALA A 103 -16.66 -13.51 -7.39
N LEU A 104 -15.94 -13.18 -8.46
CA LEU A 104 -16.09 -13.81 -9.78
C LEU A 104 -15.37 -15.16 -9.91
N GLY A 105 -14.69 -15.63 -8.85
CA GLY A 105 -13.93 -16.89 -8.86
C GLY A 105 -12.72 -16.86 -9.80
N LYS A 106 -12.23 -15.68 -10.15
CA LYS A 106 -11.02 -15.52 -10.97
C LYS A 106 -9.78 -15.76 -10.11
N GLU A 107 -8.76 -16.39 -10.69
CA GLU A 107 -7.42 -16.36 -10.09
C GLU A 107 -6.91 -14.93 -10.15
N THR A 108 -6.81 -14.28 -8.99
CA THR A 108 -6.18 -12.98 -8.84
C THR A 108 -4.67 -13.14 -9.02
N GLU A 109 -4.03 -12.24 -9.77
CA GLU A 109 -2.57 -12.15 -9.73
C GLU A 109 -2.13 -11.89 -8.29
N PRO A 110 -1.19 -12.67 -7.75
CA PRO A 110 -0.79 -12.57 -6.34
C PRO A 110 -0.02 -11.28 -6.04
N VAL A 111 0.43 -10.58 -7.07
CA VAL A 111 1.15 -9.30 -6.98
C VAL A 111 0.38 -8.25 -7.77
N SER A 112 -0.02 -7.18 -7.11
CA SER A 112 -0.56 -5.97 -7.74
C SER A 112 0.41 -4.82 -7.52
N GLU A 113 0.55 -3.96 -8.51
CA GLU A 113 1.37 -2.76 -8.43
C GLU A 113 0.50 -1.53 -8.69
N VAL A 114 0.73 -0.47 -7.92
CA VAL A 114 0.09 0.82 -8.13
C VAL A 114 1.13 1.92 -8.09
N GLU A 115 1.20 2.70 -9.16
CA GLU A 115 2.12 3.82 -9.28
C GLU A 115 1.45 5.12 -8.80
N LEU A 116 2.14 5.85 -7.92
CA LEU A 116 1.74 7.17 -7.44
C LEU A 116 2.71 8.22 -7.98
N GLY A 117 2.23 8.98 -8.96
CA GLY A 117 2.97 10.03 -9.63
C GLY A 117 2.56 11.44 -9.18
N ARG A 118 2.25 12.30 -10.13
CA ARG A 118 1.96 13.73 -9.89
C ARG A 118 0.62 13.99 -9.19
N GLU A 119 -0.31 13.06 -9.28
CA GLU A 119 -1.60 13.12 -8.60
C GLU A 119 -1.46 13.02 -7.08
N PHE A 120 -0.41 12.34 -6.60
CA PHE A 120 -0.13 12.15 -5.18
C PHE A 120 0.48 13.41 -4.58
N ALA A 121 1.56 13.91 -5.16
CA ALA A 121 2.24 15.18 -4.83
C ALA A 121 3.13 15.57 -5.99
#